data_AF-A0A348PD61-F1
#
_entry.id   AF-A0A348PD61-F1
#
_cell.length_a   1.000
_cell.length_b   1.000
_cell.length_c   1.000
_cell.angle_alpha   90.00
_cell.angle_beta   90.00
_cell.angle_gamma   90.00
#
_symmetry.space_group_name_H-M   'P 1'
#
loop_
_entity.id
_entity.type
_entity.pdbx_description
1 polymer ?
#
loop_
_entity_poly.entity_id
_entity_poly.type
_entity_poly.pdbx_seq_one_letter_code
_entity_poly.pdbx_strand_id
1 'polypeptide(L)' 'RQAALKCEITADRMAHASQFIDLVASSRLRVRQYPTSIRYTEYSMAKGQRATESFRILFHYVIARIFG' A
#
# COMPACT_ATOMS: atom_id res chain seq x y z
N ARG A 1 6.80 17.52 15.72
CA ARG A 1 5.60 16.82 16.27
C ARG A 1 4.32 17.05 15.45
N GLN A 2 4.12 18.22 14.81
CA GLN A 2 2.88 18.50 14.05
C GLN A 2 2.60 17.54 12.87
N ALA A 3 3.63 16.99 12.22
CA ALA A 3 3.43 16.03 11.12
C ALA A 3 2.77 14.73 11.58
N ALA A 4 3.13 14.22 12.77
CA ALA A 4 2.57 12.97 13.30
C ALA A 4 1.07 13.09 13.62
N LEU A 5 0.61 14.27 14.01
CA LEU A 5 -0.82 14.55 14.26
C LEU A 5 -1.66 14.60 12.97
N LYS A 6 -1.03 14.79 11.81
CA LYS A 6 -1.70 14.84 10.50
C LYS A 6 -1.69 13.50 9.76
N CYS A 7 -0.96 12.52 10.27
CA CYS A 7 -0.84 11.20 9.67
C CYS A 7 -1.60 10.18 10.54
N GLU A 8 -2.92 10.34 10.62
CA GLU A 8 -3.78 9.35 11.27
C GLU A 8 -4.13 8.26 10.25
N ILE A 9 -3.69 7.03 10.53
CA ILE A 9 -3.94 5.87 9.69
C ILE A 9 -5.10 5.10 10.31
N THR A 10 -6.21 5.03 9.59
CA THR A 10 -7.44 4.36 10.02
C THR A 10 -7.76 3.12 9.18
N ALA A 11 -7.02 2.87 8.10
CA ALA A 11 -7.29 1.77 7.18
C ALA A 11 -6.79 0.42 7.71
N ASP A 12 -7.63 -0.60 7.59
CA ASP A 12 -7.36 -1.94 8.07
C ASP A 12 -6.39 -2.75 7.18
N ARG A 13 -5.64 -3.64 7.84
CA ARG A 13 -4.85 -4.71 7.22
C ARG A 13 -3.84 -4.25 6.18
N MET A 14 -4.11 -4.37 4.88
CA MET A 14 -3.16 -4.01 3.82
C MET A 14 -3.42 -2.62 3.22
N ALA A 15 -4.56 -2.01 3.54
CA ALA A 15 -4.94 -0.71 2.99
C ALA A 15 -4.19 0.47 3.62
N HIS A 16 -3.58 0.26 4.80
CA HIS A 16 -2.81 1.30 5.49
C HIS A 16 -1.63 1.85 4.68
N ALA A 17 -0.96 1.00 3.90
CA ALA A 17 0.18 1.43 3.09
C ALA A 17 -0.27 2.40 1.99
N SER A 18 -1.39 2.11 1.33
CA SER A 18 -1.99 2.99 0.33
C SER A 18 -2.47 4.29 0.97
N GLN A 19 -3.17 4.22 2.10
CA GLN A 19 -3.62 5.41 2.83
C GLN A 19 -2.45 6.30 3.25
N PHE A 20 -1.33 5.71 3.66
CA PHE A 20 -0.13 6.46 4.00
C PHE A 20 0.45 7.21 2.79
N ILE A 21 0.50 6.58 1.62
CA ILE A 21 0.94 7.22 0.38
C ILE A 21 0.02 8.40 0.04
N ASP A 22 -1.29 8.22 0.14
CA ASP A 22 -2.28 9.27 -0.13
C ASP A 22 -2.21 10.44 0.87
N LEU A 23 -1.99 10.14 2.16
CA LEU A 23 -1.77 11.15 3.19
C LEU A 23 -0.48 11.93 2.93
N VAL A 24 0.61 11.26 2.54
CA VAL A 24 1.87 11.92 2.19
C VAL A 24 1.69 12.80 0.94
N ALA A 25 0.97 12.32 -0.07
CA ALA A 25 0.70 13.07 -1.30
C ALA A 25 -0.17 14.31 -1.04
N SER A 26 -1.20 14.20 -0.19
CA SER A 26 -2.14 15.30 0.10
C SER A 26 -1.61 16.31 1.13
N SER A 27 -0.78 15.89 2.07
CA SER A 27 -0.40 16.70 3.23
C SER A 27 0.65 17.79 2.98
N ARG A 28 1.20 17.91 1.75
CA ARG A 28 2.31 18.82 1.39
C ARG A 28 3.50 18.78 2.38
N LEU A 29 3.65 17.66 3.11
CA LEU A 29 4.72 17.50 4.08
C LEU A 29 6.06 17.34 3.36
N ARG A 30 7.11 17.90 3.96
CA ARG A 30 8.47 17.74 3.45
C ARG A 30 8.96 16.32 3.75
N VAL A 31 8.76 15.42 2.80
CA VAL A 31 9.13 14.00 2.90
C VAL A 31 10.42 13.69 2.15
N ARG A 32 11.19 12.73 2.68
CA ARG A 32 12.37 12.17 2.03
C ARG A 32 12.22 10.66 1.99
N GLN A 33 12.34 10.08 0.80
CA GLN A 33 12.30 8.63 0.63
C GLN A 33 13.67 8.04 1.03
N TYR A 34 13.64 6.97 1.81
CA TYR A 34 14.83 6.18 2.16
C TYR A 34 14.63 4.77 1.62
N PRO A 35 15.44 4.34 0.63
CA PRO A 35 15.32 2.98 0.11
C PRO A 35 15.65 2.00 1.23
N THR A 36 14.76 1.04 1.45
CA THR A 36 14.95 -0.04 2.41
C THR A 36 14.83 -1.36 1.66
N SER A 37 15.79 -2.26 1.87
CA SER A 37 15.70 -3.60 1.32
C SER A 37 14.83 -4.47 2.24
N ILE A 38 13.65 -4.84 1.77
CA ILE A 38 12.76 -5.74 2.49
C ILE A 38 13.16 -7.18 2.15
N ARG A 39 13.69 -7.91 3.14
CA ARG A 39 13.95 -9.33 2.99
C ARG A 39 12.66 -10.11 3.23
N TYR A 40 12.04 -10.56 2.15
CA TYR A 40 10.94 -11.51 2.22
C TYR A 40 11.50 -12.90 2.58
N THR A 41 11.07 -13.43 3.72
CA THR A 41 11.31 -14.84 4.10
C THR A 41 10.16 -15.72 3.63
N GLU A 42 10.32 -17.04 3.58
CA GLU A 42 9.21 -17.96 3.28
C GLU A 42 8.00 -17.74 4.19
N TYR A 43 8.23 -17.48 5.47
CA TYR A 43 7.18 -17.10 6.42
C TYR A 43 6.48 -15.79 6.03
N SER A 44 7.25 -14.75 5.68
CA SER A 44 6.71 -13.46 5.25
C SER A 44 5.92 -13.56 3.94
N MET A 45 6.36 -14.42 3.01
CA MET A 45 5.66 -14.70 1.76
C MET A 45 4.37 -15.49 2.02
N ALA A 46 4.40 -16.47 2.93
CA ALA A 46 3.23 -17.26 3.33
C ALA A 46 2.17 -16.44 4.09
N LYS A 47 2.60 -15.42 4.85
CA LYS A 47 1.71 -14.45 5.51
C LYS A 47 1.22 -13.33 4.58
N GLY A 48 1.83 -13.16 3.41
CA GLY A 48 1.39 -12.18 2.42
C GLY A 48 -0.02 -12.47 1.92
N GLN A 49 -0.64 -11.50 1.24
CA GLN A 49 -1.87 -11.79 0.50
C GLN A 49 -1.63 -12.99 -0.41
N ARG A 50 -2.51 -14.00 -0.35
CA ARG A 50 -2.43 -15.17 -1.23
C ARG A 50 -2.30 -14.67 -2.66
N ALA A 51 -1.35 -15.18 -3.43
CA ALA A 51 -1.14 -14.76 -4.82
C ALA A 51 -2.44 -14.82 -5.65
N THR A 52 -3.35 -15.73 -5.30
CA THR A 52 -4.71 -15.84 -5.88
C THR A 52 -5.54 -14.57 -5.74
N GLU A 53 -5.43 -13.85 -4.61
CA GLU A 53 -6.11 -12.57 -4.38
C GLU A 53 -5.50 -11.46 -5.24
N SER A 54 -4.16 -11.44 -5.37
CA SER A 54 -3.46 -10.51 -6.25
C SER A 54 -3.80 -10.74 -7.73
N PHE A 55 -3.92 -12.00 -8.18
CA PHE A 55 -4.37 -12.33 -9.53
C PHE A 55 -5.81 -11.88 -9.79
N ARG A 56 -6.72 -12.03 -8.82
CA ARG A 56 -8.12 -11.56 -8.95
C ARG A 56 -8.20 -10.04 -9.15
N ILE A 57 -7.42 -9.27 -8.40
CA ILE A 57 -7.36 -7.81 -8.52
C ILE A 57 -6.77 -7.40 -9.88
N LEU A 58 -5.68 -8.06 -10.30
CA LEU A 58 -5.06 -7.81 -11.61
C LEU A 58 -6.04 -8.07 -12.76
N PHE A 59 -6.75 -9.21 -12.72
CA PHE A 59 -7.74 -9.55 -13.74
C PHE A 59 -8.90 -8.55 -13.77
N HIS A 60 -9.40 -8.16 -12.61
CA HIS A 60 -10.46 -7.14 -12.51
C HIS A 60 -10.01 -5.80 -13.10
N TYR A 61 -8.78 -5.36 -12.82
CA TYR A 61 -8.25 -4.10 -13.34
C TYR A 61 -8.03 -4.14 -14.87
N VAL A 62 -7.53 -5.25 -15.40
CA VAL A 62 -7.32 -5.43 -16.85
C VAL A 62 -8.65 -5.53 -17.60
N ILE A 63 -9.63 -6.26 -17.07
CA ILE A 63 -10.98 -6.35 -17.67
C ILE A 63 -11.66 -4.99 -17.65
N ALA A 64 -11.65 -4.29 -16.52
CA ALA A 64 -12.26 -2.97 -16.40
C ALA A 64 -11.63 -1.92 -17.35
N ARG A 65 -10.34 -2.05 -17.67
CA ARG A 65 -9.63 -1.18 -18.63
C ARG A 65 -9.96 -1.47 -20.09
N ILE A 66 -10.34 -2.71 -20.41
CA ILE A 66 -10.59 -3.17 -21.80
C ILE A 66 -12.09 -3.07 -22.16
N PHE A 67 -12.97 -3.29 -21.19
CA PHE A 67 -14.42 -3.27 -21.38
C PHE A 67 -15.11 -1.99 -20.88
N GLY A 68 -14.35 -1.00 -20.39
CA GLY A 68 -14.80 0.35 -20.08
C GLY A 68 -14.09 1.37 -20.95
#